data_AF-A0A0F9FNW8-F1
#
_entry.id   AF-A0A0F9FNW8-F1
#
_cell.length_a   1.000
_cell.length_b   1.000
_cell.length_c   1.000
_cell.angle_alpha   90.00
_cell.angle_beta   90.00
_cell.angle_gamma   90.00
#
_symmetry.space_group_name_H-M   'P 1'
#
loop_
_entity.id
_entity.type
_entity.pdbx_description
1 polymer ?
#
loop_
_entity_poly.entity_id
_entity_poly.type
_entity_poly.pdbx_seq_one_letter_code
_entity_poly.pdbx_strand_id
1 'polypeptide(L)' 'LRPTTPPQARRESSNRAQTDNRRNHMKNKVLKDIIDYARHRLVAEYGTCGVLDNDEMAILNSSDNKRGNDIIIKITEKPE' A
#
# COMPACT_ATOMS: atom_id res chain seq x y z
N LEU A 1 14.21 14.84 54.97
CA LEU A 1 14.10 15.72 53.77
C LEU A 1 14.73 15.00 52.58
N ARG A 2 13.90 14.46 51.68
CA ARG A 2 14.30 13.96 50.35
C ARG A 2 13.34 14.61 49.35
N PRO A 3 13.80 15.22 48.25
CA PRO A 3 12.90 15.82 47.28
C PRO A 3 12.31 14.71 46.40
N THR A 4 10.98 14.59 46.39
CA THR A 4 10.24 13.76 45.42
C THR A 4 9.91 14.60 44.20
N THR A 5 10.58 14.31 43.08
CA THR A 5 10.27 14.89 41.77
C THR A 5 8.92 14.32 41.25
N PRO A 6 8.01 15.13 40.68
CA PRO A 6 6.74 14.64 40.14
C PRO A 6 6.94 13.88 38.81
N PRO A 7 6.10 12.88 38.50
CA PRO A 7 6.19 12.13 37.26
C PRO A 7 5.81 13.01 36.06
N GLN A 8 6.73 13.14 35.11
CA GLN A 8 6.49 13.84 33.85
C GLN A 8 5.34 13.18 33.09
N ALA A 9 4.38 14.03 32.69
CA ALA A 9 3.27 13.70 31.83
C ALA A 9 3.75 12.89 30.61
N ARG A 10 3.19 11.68 30.44
CA ARG A 10 3.33 10.91 29.21
C ARG A 10 2.81 11.77 28.06
N ARG A 11 3.74 12.29 27.26
CA ARG A 11 3.46 12.87 25.96
C ARG A 11 2.75 11.82 25.11
N GLU A 12 1.48 12.08 24.82
CA GLU A 12 0.75 11.45 23.73
C GLU A 12 1.58 11.62 22.46
N SER A 13 2.21 10.53 22.02
CA SER A 13 2.88 10.49 20.73
C SER A 13 1.82 10.21 19.66
N SER A 14 1.01 11.23 19.40
CA SER A 14 0.27 11.39 18.16
C SER A 14 1.28 11.49 17.03
N ASN A 15 1.53 10.37 16.35
CA ASN A 15 2.12 10.32 15.01
C ASN A 15 1.92 8.93 14.40
N ARG A 16 0.65 8.54 14.20
CA ARG A 16 0.32 7.64 13.08
C ARG A 16 0.02 8.53 11.89
N ALA A 17 1.09 9.10 11.34
CA ALA A 17 1.05 9.78 10.06
C ALA A 17 0.36 8.82 9.07
N GLN A 18 -0.77 9.28 8.54
CA GLN A 18 -1.46 8.68 7.43
C GLN A 18 -0.46 8.41 6.30
N THR A 19 -0.06 7.17 6.13
CA THR A 19 0.57 6.68 4.89
C THR A 19 -0.51 6.55 3.84
N ASP A 20 -1.03 7.68 3.39
CA ASP A 20 -2.02 7.76 2.32
C ASP A 20 -1.55 8.82 1.32
N ASN A 21 -0.45 8.53 0.64
CA ASN A 21 0.02 9.37 -0.47
C ASN A 21 0.87 8.59 -1.50
N ARG A 22 0.51 7.35 -1.79
CA ARG A 22 0.80 6.79 -3.12
C ARG A 22 -0.35 7.20 -4.02
N ARG A 23 -0.28 8.42 -4.56
CA ARG A 23 -1.15 8.81 -5.66
C ARG A 23 -0.82 7.85 -6.80
N ASN A 24 -1.73 6.95 -7.13
CA ASN A 24 -1.64 6.08 -8.30
C ASN A 24 -1.20 6.95 -9.51
N HIS A 25 0.04 6.77 -9.96
CA HIS A 25 0.73 7.60 -10.95
C HIS A 25 0.34 7.27 -12.39
N MET A 26 -0.21 6.08 -12.64
CA MET A 26 -0.62 5.66 -13.99
C MET A 26 -1.51 6.71 -14.67
N LYS A 27 -1.01 7.29 -15.77
CA LYS A 27 -1.69 8.35 -16.54
C LYS A 27 -2.81 7.80 -17.41
N ASN A 28 -2.62 6.60 -17.97
CA ASN A 28 -3.64 5.94 -18.75
C ASN A 28 -4.79 5.50 -17.83
N LYS A 29 -5.96 6.14 -18.00
CA LYS A 29 -7.14 5.90 -17.15
C LYS A 29 -7.64 4.46 -17.20
N VAL A 30 -7.57 3.83 -18.37
CA VAL A 30 -8.00 2.43 -18.54
C VAL A 30 -7.07 1.51 -17.75
N LEU A 31 -5.76 1.70 -17.86
CA LEU A 31 -4.80 0.92 -17.10
C LEU A 31 -4.93 1.15 -15.59
N LYS A 32 -5.22 2.39 -15.18
CA LYS A 32 -5.51 2.73 -13.78
C LYS A 32 -6.74 1.97 -13.25
N ASP A 33 -7.83 1.93 -14.00
CA ASP A 33 -9.05 1.22 -13.61
C ASP A 33 -8.79 -0.30 -13.49
N ILE A 34 -7.98 -0.87 -14.40
CA ILE A 34 -7.55 -2.27 -14.33
C ILE A 34 -6.73 -2.53 -13.06
N ILE A 35 -5.79 -1.64 -12.73
CA ILE A 35 -4.97 -1.74 -11.51
C ILE A 35 -5.86 -1.71 -10.27
N ASP A 36 -6.80 -0.77 -10.19
CA ASP A 36 -7.68 -0.60 -9.02
C ASP A 36 -8.63 -1.80 -8.86
N TYR A 37 -9.19 -2.31 -9.96
CA TYR A 37 -10.00 -3.53 -9.95
C TYR A 37 -9.19 -4.74 -9.48
N ALA A 38 -8.00 -4.97 -10.06
CA ALA A 38 -7.16 -6.10 -9.72
C ALA A 38 -6.71 -6.05 -8.25
N ARG A 39 -6.29 -4.86 -7.77
CA ARG A 39 -5.95 -4.65 -6.36
C ARG A 39 -7.12 -5.01 -5.44
N HIS A 40 -8.32 -4.52 -5.73
CA HIS A 40 -9.49 -4.80 -4.91
C HIS A 40 -9.81 -6.30 -4.84
N ARG A 41 -9.78 -6.99 -5.98
CA ARG A 41 -9.96 -8.44 -6.05
C ARG A 41 -8.89 -9.19 -5.27
N LEU A 42 -7.61 -8.83 -5.44
CA LEU A 42 -6.49 -9.49 -4.75
C LEU A 42 -6.56 -9.28 -3.23
N VAL A 43 -6.91 -8.09 -2.76
CA VAL A 43 -7.11 -7.84 -1.33
C VAL A 43 -8.27 -8.67 -0.77
N ALA A 44 -9.38 -8.79 -1.52
CA ALA A 44 -10.53 -9.57 -1.08
C ALA A 44 -10.22 -11.08 -0.95
N GLU A 45 -9.44 -11.63 -1.89
CA GLU A 45 -9.13 -13.07 -1.92
C GLU A 45 -7.92 -13.45 -1.03
N TYR A 46 -6.90 -12.59 -0.97
CA TYR A 46 -5.60 -12.90 -0.34
C TYR A 46 -5.25 -12.00 0.85
N GLY A 47 -6.09 -11.02 1.17
CA GLY A 47 -5.97 -10.15 2.35
C GLY A 47 -5.07 -8.93 2.15
N THR A 48 -4.00 -9.02 1.35
CA THR A 48 -3.11 -7.87 1.08
C THR A 48 -2.65 -7.84 -0.38
N CYS A 49 -2.48 -6.63 -0.92
CA CYS A 49 -1.88 -6.41 -2.23
C CYS A 49 -1.06 -5.11 -2.22
N GLY A 50 0.23 -5.22 -2.51
CA GLY A 50 1.11 -4.08 -2.75
C GLY A 50 1.06 -3.65 -4.21
N VAL A 51 0.91 -2.35 -4.44
CA VAL A 51 0.94 -1.76 -5.79
C VAL A 51 2.10 -0.78 -5.89
N LEU A 52 2.95 -0.98 -6.89
CA LEU A 52 3.99 -0.06 -7.30
C LEU A 52 3.67 0.40 -8.71
N ASP A 53 3.38 1.68 -8.91
CA ASP A 53 3.08 2.23 -10.22
C ASP A 53 3.86 3.52 -10.52
N ASN A 54 4.00 3.79 -11.80
CA ASN A 54 4.49 5.05 -12.37
C ASN A 54 3.61 5.40 -13.59
N ASP A 55 4.01 6.40 -14.36
CA ASP A 55 3.23 6.90 -15.50
C ASP A 55 2.96 5.84 -16.59
N GLU A 56 3.82 4.83 -16.73
CA GLU A 56 3.85 3.90 -17.88
C GLU A 56 3.67 2.42 -17.48
N MET A 57 3.89 2.10 -16.20
CA MET A 57 3.82 0.73 -15.71
C MET A 57 3.30 0.61 -14.28
N ALA A 58 2.76 -0.56 -13.98
CA ALA A 58 2.39 -0.96 -12.64
C ALA A 58 2.77 -2.42 -12.36
N ILE A 59 3.13 -2.69 -11.11
CA ILE A 59 3.37 -4.01 -10.56
C ILE A 59 2.45 -4.18 -9.36
N LEU A 60 1.61 -5.21 -9.39
CA LEU A 60 0.80 -5.64 -8.27
C LEU A 60 1.41 -6.94 -7.73
N ASN A 61 1.56 -7.02 -6.40
CA ASN A 61 2.03 -8.20 -5.71
C ASN A 61 1.08 -8.54 -4.57
N SER A 62 0.60 -9.79 -4.51
CA SER A 62 -0.25 -10.30 -3.45
C SER A 62 0.22 -11.69 -3.04
N SER A 63 0.32 -11.93 -1.73
CA SER A 63 0.79 -13.20 -1.17
C SER A 63 -0.32 -13.87 -0.38
N ASP A 64 -0.60 -15.14 -0.68
CA ASP A 64 -1.47 -16.00 0.13
C ASP A 64 -0.68 -16.52 1.33
N ASN A 65 -0.86 -15.89 2.49
CA ASN A 65 -0.22 -16.29 3.74
C ASN A 65 -0.61 -17.70 4.23
N LYS A 66 -1.64 -18.34 3.64
CA LYS A 66 -2.11 -19.68 4.04
C LYS A 66 -1.53 -20.79 3.15
N ARG A 67 -1.32 -20.51 1.85
CA ARG A 67 -0.87 -21.51 0.87
C ARG A 67 0.53 -21.24 0.31
N GLY A 68 1.11 -20.07 0.59
CA GLY A 68 2.43 -19.68 0.09
C GLY A 68 2.46 -19.40 -1.41
N ASN A 69 1.32 -19.03 -2.01
CA ASN A 69 1.25 -18.66 -3.42
C ASN A 69 1.39 -17.14 -3.57
N ASP A 70 2.32 -16.72 -4.40
CA ASP A 70 2.50 -15.31 -4.76
C ASP A 70 1.90 -15.02 -6.15
N ILE A 71 1.11 -13.96 -6.25
CA ILE A 71 0.57 -13.44 -7.50
C ILE A 71 1.25 -12.13 -7.81
N ILE A 72 1.91 -12.09 -8.97
CA ILE A 72 2.57 -10.89 -9.49
C ILE A 72 1.94 -10.54 -10.84
N ILE A 73 1.35 -9.36 -10.93
CA ILE A 73 0.77 -8.82 -12.17
C ILE A 73 1.60 -7.62 -12.61
N LYS A 74 2.10 -7.65 -13.85
CA LYS A 74 2.79 -6.52 -14.47
C LYS A 74 1.94 -5.95 -15.60
N ILE A 75 1.64 -4.66 -15.52
CA ILE A 75 0.89 -3.91 -16.53
C ILE A 75 1.85 -2.86 -17.09
N THR A 76 1.94 -2.78 -18.42
CA THR A 76 2.82 -1.83 -19.13
C THR A 76 2.10 -1.27 -20.35
N GLU A 77 2.13 0.05 -20.50
CA GLU A 77 1.81 0.73 -21.75
C GLU A 77 3.02 0.63 -22.69
N LYS A 78 2.80 0.22 -23.95
CA LYS A 78 3.85 0.16 -24.97
C LYS A 78 3.38 0.87 -26.24
N PRO A 79 4.21 1.72 -26.85
CA PRO A 79 3.95 2.20 -28.21
C PRO A 79 4.07 1.03 -29.19
N GLU A 80 3.27 1.07 -30.26
CA GLU A 80 3.34 0.14 -31.39
C GLU A 80 4.62 0.32 -32.22
#